data_AF-A0A958LXV3-F1
#
_entry.id   AF-A0A958LXV3-F1
#
_cell.length_a   1.000
_cell.length_b   1.000
_cell.length_c   1.000
_cell.angle_alpha   90.00
_cell.angle_beta   90.00
_cell.angle_gamma   90.00
#
_symmetry.space_group_name_H-M   'P 1'
#
loop_
_entity.id
_entity.type
_entity.pdbx_description
1 polymer ?
#
loop_
_entity_poly.entity_id
_entity_poly.type
_entity_poly.pdbx_seq_one_letter_code
_entity_poly.pdbx_strand_id
1 'polypeptide(L)'
;MAKREKFYDKEAKNEIEAVECKKCEDILFGRAQNDERTCSCGSISIYGYGSSFGVIGNEDNIIRFTLLIPQSRVDLYDDWNYGANQFGHLKPHEYTIFGIKGSGYKRHSETTERKRKRKNWNKNNHDIDFFKNRIIVKLKKKKSGENQQED
;
A
#
# COMPACT_ATOMS: atom_id res chain seq x y z
N MET A 1 17.47 27.22 -13.00
CA MET A 1 17.00 27.02 -11.60
C MET A 1 16.44 25.63 -11.48
N ALA A 2 17.20 24.70 -10.89
CA ALA A 2 16.75 23.33 -10.65
C ALA A 2 17.22 22.89 -9.26
N LYS A 3 16.25 22.62 -8.38
CA LYS A 3 16.34 21.61 -7.32
C LYS A 3 14.97 20.92 -7.27
N ARG A 4 14.78 19.95 -8.17
CA ARG A 4 13.65 19.01 -8.14
C ARG A 4 14.13 17.76 -7.39
N GLU A 5 14.14 17.82 -6.07
CA GLU A 5 14.28 16.63 -5.21
C GLU A 5 13.44 16.91 -3.96
N LYS A 6 12.59 16.00 -3.47
CA LYS A 6 12.95 14.61 -3.15
C LYS A 6 11.85 13.64 -3.58
N PHE A 7 12.26 12.63 -4.34
CA PHE A 7 11.49 11.41 -4.56
C PHE A 7 11.23 10.75 -3.20
N TYR A 8 9.98 10.39 -2.96
CA TYR A 8 9.49 9.83 -1.70
C TYR A 8 10.00 8.40 -1.51
N ASP A 9 11.25 8.25 -1.07
CA ASP A 9 11.69 7.06 -0.33
C ASP A 9 11.17 7.13 1.12
N LYS A 10 9.87 7.42 1.31
CA LYS A 10 9.23 7.42 2.62
C LYS A 10 8.66 6.03 2.86
N GLU A 11 9.37 5.23 3.65
CA GLU A 11 8.82 4.07 4.35
C GLU A 11 7.43 4.40 4.89
N ALA A 12 6.45 3.50 4.73
CA ALA A 12 5.08 3.71 5.17
C ALA A 12 5.07 4.15 6.65
N LYS A 13 4.38 5.27 6.96
CA LYS A 13 4.54 5.95 8.26
C LYS A 13 3.36 5.79 9.21
N ASN A 14 2.19 5.38 8.73
CA ASN A 14 1.04 5.16 9.59
C ASN A 14 0.18 3.98 9.14
N GLU A 15 -0.24 3.19 10.13
CA GLU A 15 -1.29 2.19 10.03
C GLU A 15 -2.61 2.83 10.47
N ILE A 16 -3.65 2.66 9.66
CA ILE A 16 -4.98 3.20 9.93
C ILE A 16 -6.06 2.17 9.60
N GLU A 17 -7.18 2.22 10.32
CA GLU A 17 -8.35 1.42 9.99
C GLU A 17 -9.02 1.94 8.72
N ALA A 18 -9.32 1.02 7.81
CA ALA A 18 -9.96 1.32 6.55
C ALA A 18 -11.05 0.29 6.23
N VAL A 19 -11.98 0.70 5.38
CA VAL A 19 -13.01 -0.18 4.82
C VAL A 19 -13.01 -0.10 3.31
N GLU A 20 -13.21 -1.23 2.65
CA GLU A 20 -13.48 -1.33 1.23
C GLU A 20 -14.94 -1.68 1.00
N CYS A 21 -15.58 -0.99 0.07
CA CYS A 21 -16.94 -1.27 -0.36
C CYS A 21 -16.93 -2.39 -1.40
N LYS A 22 -17.58 -3.54 -1.15
CA LYS A 22 -17.64 -4.63 -2.13
C LYS A 22 -18.42 -4.30 -3.41
N LYS A 23 -19.19 -3.21 -3.42
CA LYS A 23 -20.02 -2.83 -4.58
C LYS A 23 -19.29 -1.92 -5.56
N CYS A 24 -18.64 -0.88 -5.06
CA CYS A 24 -17.94 0.10 -5.90
C CYS A 24 -16.43 0.10 -5.70
N GLU A 25 -15.91 -0.79 -4.85
CA GLU A 25 -14.48 -1.00 -4.58
C GLU A 25 -13.76 0.24 -4.02
N ASP A 26 -14.52 1.25 -3.59
CA ASP A 26 -13.98 2.42 -2.91
C ASP A 26 -13.43 2.03 -1.54
N ILE A 27 -12.31 2.64 -1.19
CA ILE A 27 -11.71 2.53 0.12
C ILE A 27 -11.88 3.82 0.89
N LEU A 28 -12.44 3.69 2.09
CA LEU A 28 -12.69 4.79 3.01
C LEU A 28 -11.83 4.62 4.26
N PHE A 29 -11.27 5.73 4.74
CA PHE A 29 -10.61 5.79 6.03
C PHE A 29 -10.79 7.19 6.63
N GLY A 30 -10.80 7.27 7.96
CA GLY A 30 -10.94 8.54 8.65
C GLY A 30 -9.65 9.35 8.66
N ARG A 31 -9.77 10.68 8.59
CA ARG A 31 -8.65 11.61 8.75
C ARG A 31 -8.56 12.22 10.15
N ALA A 32 -9.71 12.36 10.81
CA ALA A 32 -9.86 12.99 12.12
C ALA A 32 -11.02 12.35 12.90
N GLN A 33 -11.17 12.71 14.19
CA GLN A 33 -12.14 12.09 15.09
C GLN A 33 -13.60 12.21 14.64
N ASN A 34 -13.94 13.27 13.91
CA ASN A 34 -15.30 13.53 13.41
C ASN A 34 -15.34 13.59 11.87
N ASP A 35 -14.45 12.86 11.20
CA ASP A 35 -14.41 12.80 9.74
C ASP A 35 -15.47 11.83 9.23
N GLU A 36 -16.42 12.31 8.44
CA GLU A 36 -17.47 11.49 7.84
C GLU A 36 -17.20 11.31 6.34
N ARG A 37 -17.26 10.07 5.86
CA ARG A 37 -17.04 9.73 4.45
C ARG A 37 -18.05 8.70 3.98
N THR A 38 -18.50 8.83 2.74
CA THR A 38 -19.44 7.90 2.10
C THR A 38 -18.84 7.42 0.79
N CYS A 39 -18.96 6.12 0.48
CA CYS A 39 -18.47 5.59 -0.79
C CYS A 39 -19.29 6.13 -1.97
N SER A 40 -18.75 6.05 -3.18
CA SER A 40 -19.35 6.60 -4.40
C SER A 40 -20.73 6.01 -4.71
N CYS A 41 -21.00 4.77 -4.31
CA CYS A 41 -22.32 4.14 -4.48
C CYS A 41 -23.28 4.34 -3.30
N GLY A 42 -22.87 5.07 -2.25
CA GLY A 42 -23.69 5.35 -1.07
C GLY A 42 -24.01 4.15 -0.18
N SER A 43 -23.46 2.96 -0.48
CA SER A 43 -23.83 1.72 0.24
C SER A 43 -23.16 1.57 1.59
N ILE A 44 -22.02 2.24 1.81
CA ILE A 44 -21.31 2.26 3.09
C ILE A 44 -20.82 3.69 3.37
N SER A 45 -20.79 4.05 4.65
CA SER A 45 -20.17 5.27 5.16
C SER A 45 -19.31 4.94 6.37
N ILE A 46 -18.35 5.80 6.67
CA ILE A 46 -17.56 5.76 7.89
C ILE A 46 -17.68 7.07 8.64
N TYR A 47 -17.40 7.02 9.94
CA TYR A 47 -17.28 8.19 10.79
C TYR A 47 -16.09 8.03 11.73
N GLY A 48 -15.28 9.08 11.83
CA GLY A 48 -14.20 9.20 12.79
C GLY A 48 -12.92 8.47 12.46
N TYR A 49 -11.99 8.46 13.42
CA TYR A 49 -10.62 7.95 13.28
C TYR A 49 -10.15 7.28 14.57
N GLY A 50 -9.30 6.25 14.43
CA GLY A 50 -8.72 5.53 15.56
C GLY A 50 -9.80 4.89 16.44
N SER A 51 -9.79 5.19 17.74
CA SER A 51 -10.78 4.64 18.69
C SER A 51 -12.22 5.09 18.42
N SER A 52 -12.43 6.12 17.61
CA SER A 52 -13.77 6.60 17.21
C SER A 52 -14.19 6.13 15.82
N PHE A 53 -13.45 5.19 15.20
CA PHE A 53 -13.75 4.70 13.85
C PHE A 53 -15.01 3.83 13.84
N GLY A 54 -16.07 4.37 13.26
CA GLY A 54 -17.36 3.72 13.04
C GLY A 54 -17.61 3.48 11.55
N VAL A 55 -18.41 2.46 11.25
CA VAL A 55 -18.84 2.13 9.89
C VAL A 55 -20.35 1.95 9.90
N ILE A 56 -21.03 2.55 8.92
CA ILE A 56 -22.48 2.52 8.73
C ILE A 56 -22.74 1.89 7.37
N GLY A 57 -23.56 0.84 7.34
CA GLY A 57 -23.92 0.14 6.11
C GLY A 57 -24.25 -1.32 6.35
N ASN A 58 -24.55 -2.06 5.28
CA ASN A 58 -24.71 -3.50 5.36
C ASN A 58 -23.33 -4.18 5.45
N GLU A 59 -23.10 -4.97 6.50
CA GLU A 59 -21.84 -5.73 6.74
C GLU A 59 -21.46 -6.66 5.57
N ASP A 60 -22.43 -7.15 4.80
CA ASP A 60 -22.16 -7.94 3.60
C ASP A 60 -21.41 -7.14 2.53
N ASN A 61 -21.51 -5.81 2.54
CA ASN A 61 -20.83 -4.92 1.59
C ASN A 61 -19.50 -4.37 2.12
N ILE A 62 -19.07 -4.76 3.32
CA ILE A 62 -17.91 -4.18 4.00
C ILE A 62 -16.74 -5.19 4.03
N ILE A 63 -15.54 -4.71 3.74
CA ILE A 63 -14.28 -5.41 4.05
C ILE A 63 -13.43 -4.48 4.92
N ARG A 64 -13.19 -4.86 6.18
CA ARG A 64 -12.32 -4.12 7.09
C ARG A 64 -10.87 -4.59 6.97
N PHE A 65 -9.92 -3.66 6.98
CA PHE A 65 -8.50 -3.96 6.98
C PHE A 65 -7.67 -2.77 7.49
N THR A 66 -6.41 -3.03 7.83
CA THR A 66 -5.44 -1.97 8.16
C THR A 66 -4.76 -1.49 6.88
N LEU A 67 -4.84 -0.20 6.62
CA LEU A 67 -4.18 0.48 5.50
C LEU A 67 -2.89 1.14 5.97
N LEU A 68 -1.81 0.91 5.22
CA LEU A 68 -0.52 1.59 5.42
C LEU A 68 -0.45 2.81 4.48
N ILE A 69 -0.27 4.00 5.06
CA ILE A 69 -0.16 5.25 4.32
C ILE A 69 1.16 5.99 4.60
N PRO A 70 1.69 6.75 3.64
CA PRO A 70 2.90 7.55 3.83
C PRO A 70 2.64 8.89 4.56
N GLN A 71 1.39 9.37 4.61
CA GLN A 71 1.00 10.61 5.28
C GLN A 71 1.08 10.46 6.80
N SER A 72 1.53 11.53 7.46
CA SER A 72 1.52 11.62 8.92
C SER A 72 0.10 11.84 9.45
N ARG A 73 -0.12 11.63 10.76
CA ARG A 73 -1.39 11.99 11.42
C ARG A 73 -1.70 13.48 11.32
N VAL A 74 -0.66 14.33 11.36
CA VAL A 74 -0.80 15.78 11.22
C VAL A 74 -1.28 16.13 9.81
N ASP A 75 -0.69 15.51 8.77
CA ASP A 75 -1.11 15.74 7.38
C ASP A 75 -2.59 15.37 7.15
N LEU A 76 -3.06 14.27 7.74
CA LEU A 76 -4.47 13.87 7.67
C LEU A 76 -5.38 14.86 8.40
N TYR A 77 -5.00 15.26 9.62
CA TYR A 77 -5.78 16.21 10.40
C TYR A 77 -5.88 17.56 9.68
N ASP A 78 -4.79 18.07 9.12
CA ASP A 78 -4.78 19.31 8.36
C ASP A 78 -5.66 19.22 7.10
N ASP A 79 -5.62 18.09 6.37
CA ASP A 79 -6.51 17.86 5.22
C ASP A 79 -8.00 17.93 5.59
N TRP A 80 -8.36 17.42 6.77
CA TRP A 80 -9.72 17.53 7.31
C TRP A 80 -10.03 18.94 7.81
N ASN A 81 -9.16 19.52 8.64
CA ASN A 81 -9.36 20.80 9.32
C ASN A 81 -9.47 21.97 8.33
N TYR A 82 -8.71 21.91 7.24
CA TYR A 82 -8.77 22.91 6.16
C TYR A 82 -9.75 22.53 5.03
N GLY A 83 -10.44 21.39 5.13
CA GLY A 83 -11.44 20.97 4.14
C GLY A 83 -10.87 20.66 2.75
N ALA A 84 -9.57 20.36 2.64
CA ALA A 84 -8.92 20.11 1.35
C ALA A 84 -9.40 18.81 0.68
N ASN A 85 -9.83 17.82 1.49
CA ASN A 85 -10.46 16.58 1.03
C ASN A 85 -9.61 15.76 0.04
N GLN A 86 -8.29 15.80 0.17
CA GLN A 86 -7.35 15.07 -0.67
C GLN A 86 -7.20 13.60 -0.23
N PHE A 87 -7.51 13.27 1.02
CA PHE A 87 -7.38 11.92 1.58
C PHE A 87 -8.71 11.38 2.12
N GLY A 88 -8.75 10.11 2.54
CA GLY A 88 -9.89 9.49 3.21
C GLY A 88 -10.89 8.80 2.28
N HIS A 89 -10.82 9.03 0.97
CA HIS A 89 -11.65 8.36 -0.04
C HIS A 89 -10.81 8.02 -1.27
N LEU A 90 -10.57 6.73 -1.49
CA LEU A 90 -9.75 6.21 -2.58
C LEU A 90 -10.66 5.43 -3.54
N LYS A 91 -10.81 5.90 -4.78
CA LYS A 91 -11.61 5.23 -5.81
C LYS A 91 -10.78 4.20 -6.57
N PRO A 92 -11.34 3.05 -6.99
CA PRO A 92 -10.60 1.92 -7.57
C PRO A 92 -9.75 2.26 -8.81
N HIS A 93 -10.06 3.36 -9.51
CA HIS A 93 -9.34 3.80 -10.71
C HIS A 93 -8.35 4.96 -10.48
N GLU A 94 -8.23 5.48 -9.25
CA GLU A 94 -7.55 6.77 -8.97
C GLU A 94 -6.32 6.67 -8.07
N TYR A 95 -5.54 5.57 -8.09
CA TYR A 95 -4.27 5.57 -7.36
C TYR A 95 -3.12 4.80 -8.02
N THR A 96 -1.98 5.50 -8.10
CA THR A 96 -0.64 4.94 -8.35
C THR A 96 0.07 4.76 -7.02
N ILE A 97 0.29 3.52 -6.60
CA ILE A 97 1.15 3.21 -5.46
C ILE A 97 2.55 2.92 -6.02
N PHE A 98 3.53 3.76 -5.70
CA PHE A 98 4.92 3.66 -6.21
C PHE A 98 5.05 3.61 -7.75
N GLY A 99 4.19 4.34 -8.48
CA GLY A 99 4.22 4.37 -9.95
C GLY A 99 3.71 3.09 -10.63
N ILE A 100 3.17 2.14 -9.87
CA ILE A 100 2.47 0.97 -10.40
C ILE A 100 0.98 1.29 -10.43
N LYS A 101 0.38 1.26 -11.63
CA LYS A 101 -1.09 1.20 -11.77
C LYS A 101 -1.53 -0.19 -11.32
N GLY A 102 -2.18 -0.29 -10.16
CA GLY A 102 -2.68 -1.54 -9.61
C GLY A 102 -4.20 -1.53 -9.56
N SER A 103 -4.83 -2.64 -9.95
CA SER A 103 -6.25 -2.91 -9.72
C SER A 103 -6.41 -3.64 -8.38
N GLY A 104 -6.68 -2.89 -7.31
CA GLY A 104 -6.95 -3.46 -5.99
C GLY A 104 -5.73 -3.50 -5.08
N TYR A 105 -5.91 -2.99 -3.86
CA TYR A 105 -4.89 -2.97 -2.83
C TYR A 105 -4.40 -4.38 -2.52
N LYS A 106 -3.09 -4.53 -2.30
CA LYS A 106 -2.55 -5.71 -1.63
C LYS A 106 -3.11 -5.71 -0.21
N ARG A 107 -4.21 -6.43 0.00
CA ARG A 107 -4.64 -6.88 1.32
C ARG A 107 -3.41 -7.47 2.01
N HIS A 108 -2.96 -6.87 3.11
CA HIS A 108 -2.23 -7.63 4.11
C HIS A 108 -3.25 -8.54 4.78
N SER A 109 -3.65 -9.60 4.08
CA SER A 109 -4.41 -10.66 4.72
C SER A 109 -3.46 -11.33 5.71
N GLU A 110 -3.79 -11.34 7.00
CA GLU A 110 -3.16 -12.20 8.01
C GLU A 110 -3.31 -13.71 7.72
N THR A 111 -3.73 -14.10 6.53
CA THR A 111 -3.42 -15.43 6.00
C THR A 111 -1.97 -15.40 5.52
N THR A 112 -1.00 -15.99 6.22
CA THR A 112 -0.78 -17.44 6.13
C THR A 112 0.34 -17.97 7.06
N GLU A 113 0.38 -17.65 8.36
CA GLU A 113 1.14 -18.55 9.26
C GLU A 113 0.41 -19.91 9.37
N ARG A 114 -0.93 -19.89 9.36
CA ARG A 114 -1.78 -21.10 9.23
C ARG A 114 -1.70 -21.82 7.88
N LYS A 115 -1.47 -21.14 6.73
CA LYS A 115 -1.19 -21.87 5.46
C LYS A 115 0.29 -22.25 5.30
N ARG A 116 1.25 -21.56 5.94
CA ARG A 116 2.65 -22.03 6.03
C ARG A 116 2.74 -23.37 6.76
N LYS A 117 2.02 -23.53 7.88
CA LYS A 117 1.96 -24.82 8.60
C LYS A 117 1.30 -25.96 7.80
N ARG A 118 0.39 -25.65 6.85
CA ARG A 118 -0.20 -26.67 5.94
C ARG A 118 0.63 -26.94 4.68
N LYS A 119 1.60 -26.09 4.33
CA LYS A 119 2.49 -26.27 3.17
C LYS A 119 3.79 -27.05 3.49
N ASN A 120 3.81 -27.82 4.57
CA ASN A 120 4.90 -28.76 4.85
C ASN A 120 4.64 -30.18 4.30
N TRP A 121 3.78 -30.30 3.28
CA TRP A 121 3.52 -31.58 2.62
C TRP A 121 3.30 -31.39 1.12
N ASN A 122 4.36 -31.00 0.40
CA ASN A 122 4.84 -31.81 -0.72
C ASN A 122 6.21 -31.25 -1.17
N LYS A 123 7.23 -32.11 -1.08
CA LYS A 123 8.55 -31.89 -1.67
C LYS A 123 8.41 -31.95 -3.19
N ASN A 124 9.24 -31.19 -3.89
CA ASN A 124 9.44 -31.14 -5.35
C ASN A 124 8.66 -30.02 -6.05
N ASN A 125 9.23 -28.81 -6.06
CA ASN A 125 9.61 -28.17 -7.32
C ASN A 125 10.60 -27.04 -7.05
N HIS A 126 11.76 -27.19 -7.68
CA HIS A 126 12.70 -26.11 -7.97
C HIS A 126 11.95 -24.96 -8.66
N ASP A 127 12.02 -23.74 -8.12
CA ASP A 127 12.01 -22.46 -8.87
C ASP A 127 12.00 -21.23 -7.94
N ILE A 128 12.98 -21.16 -7.03
CA ILE A 128 13.24 -19.95 -6.21
C ILE A 128 14.68 -19.41 -6.44
N ASP A 129 15.33 -19.79 -7.54
CA ASP A 129 16.71 -19.34 -7.83
C ASP A 129 16.85 -18.28 -8.93
N PHE A 130 15.75 -17.77 -9.51
CA PHE A 130 15.88 -16.90 -10.69
C PHE A 130 16.09 -15.39 -10.42
N PHE A 131 15.80 -14.86 -9.22
CA PHE A 131 15.96 -13.41 -8.99
C PHE A 131 16.91 -12.99 -7.85
N LYS A 132 17.54 -13.95 -7.15
CA LYS A 132 18.71 -13.67 -6.28
C LYS A 132 19.98 -13.36 -7.07
N ASN A 133 20.03 -13.66 -8.37
CA ASN A 133 21.24 -13.52 -9.19
C ASN A 133 21.43 -12.19 -9.92
N ARG A 134 20.53 -11.20 -9.79
CA ARG A 134 20.74 -9.88 -10.43
C ARG A 134 21.46 -8.84 -9.55
N ILE A 135 21.64 -9.13 -8.26
CA ILE A 135 22.46 -8.32 -7.33
C ILE A 135 23.96 -8.63 -7.49
N ILE A 136 24.33 -9.79 -8.03
CA ILE A 136 25.74 -10.24 -8.08
C ILE A 136 26.44 -9.95 -9.43
N VAL A 137 25.70 -9.70 -10.52
CA VAL A 137 26.30 -9.53 -11.86
C VAL A 137 26.83 -8.11 -12.15
N LYS A 138 26.38 -7.07 -11.43
CA LYS A 138 26.96 -5.72 -11.60
C LYS A 138 28.27 -5.49 -10.85
N LEU A 139 28.68 -6.41 -9.97
CA LEU A 139 29.99 -6.35 -9.28
C LEU A 139 31.13 -7.03 -10.06
N LYS A 140 30.87 -7.70 -11.19
CA LYS A 140 31.92 -8.34 -12.01
C LYS A 140 32.30 -7.59 -13.31
N LYS A 141 31.60 -6.50 -13.67
CA LYS A 141 31.96 -5.68 -14.85
C LYS A 141 33.10 -4.66 -14.65
N LYS A 142 33.96 -4.86 -13.63
CA LYS A 142 35.15 -4.00 -13.41
C LYS A 142 36.48 -4.75 -13.26
N LYS A 143 36.53 -6.05 -13.62
CA LYS A 143 37.78 -6.82 -13.71
C LYS A 143 37.72 -7.84 -14.85
N SER A 144 38.05 -7.40 -16.06
CA SER A 144 38.72 -8.23 -17.06
C SER A 144 38.98 -7.36 -18.31
N GLY A 145 40.22 -6.89 -18.40
CA GLY A 145 40.81 -6.19 -19.52
C GLY A 145 42.31 -6.25 -19.30
N GLU A 146 42.82 -7.49 -19.27
CA GLU A 146 44.25 -7.82 -19.25
C GLU A 146 44.89 -7.57 -20.62
N ASN A 147 46.19 -7.25 -20.52
CA ASN A 147 47.30 -7.65 -21.38
C ASN A 147 47.83 -6.69 -22.46
N GLN A 148 49.12 -6.33 -22.22
CA GLN A 148 50.32 -6.57 -23.06
C GLN A 148 50.26 -6.00 -24.51
N GLN A 149 51.29 -5.36 -25.06
CA GLN A 149 52.70 -5.73 -25.07
C GLN A 149 53.54 -4.60 -25.76
N GLU A 150 54.84 -4.57 -25.45
CA GLU A 150 56.02 -4.18 -26.27
C GLU A 150 55.98 -2.95 -27.21
N ASP A 151 56.83 -1.95 -26.90
CA ASP A 151 58.16 -1.76 -27.53
C ASP A 151 59.08 -0.94 -26.61
#